data_AF-A0A7R9JJP3-F1
#
_entry.id   AF-A0A7R9JJP3-F1
#
_cell.length_a   1.000
_cell.length_b   1.000
_cell.length_c   1.000
_cell.angle_alpha   90.00
_cell.angle_beta   90.00
_cell.angle_gamma   90.00
#
_symmetry.space_group_name_H-M   'P 1'
#
loop_
_entity.id
_entity.type
_entity.pdbx_description
1 polymer ?
#
loop_
_entity_poly.entity_id
_entity_poly.type
_entity_poly.pdbx_seq_one_letter_code
_entity_poly.pdbx_strand_id
1 'polypeptide(L)'
;MEPPIRNSGIIGGRFLSPTLVPKPGTDPSNPEYYTPADIYIGAVLVVFHHRFIITGADLFVHRYAEANPEKFPPEVVDNIRNYMFCKGLLKDDIELRSKQKAEEQREEERDQMCTENNSPHCAIEAAPGGECPDAPSKKQDYTDTK
;
A
#
# COMPACT_ATOMS: atom_id res chain seq x y z
N MET A 1 16.11 -16.15 17.45
CA MET A 1 17.36 -16.04 18.22
C MET A 1 17.07 -15.21 19.44
N GLU A 2 17.70 -15.53 20.57
CA GLU A 2 17.60 -14.74 21.78
C GLU A 2 18.62 -13.59 21.74
N PRO A 3 18.18 -12.33 21.84
CA PRO A 3 19.09 -11.19 21.80
C PRO A 3 19.95 -11.15 23.08
N PRO A 4 21.24 -10.80 22.99
CA PRO A 4 22.09 -10.67 24.17
C PRO A 4 21.66 -9.46 25.02
N ILE A 5 21.40 -9.69 26.30
CA ILE A 5 21.02 -8.63 27.26
C ILE A 5 22.19 -8.38 28.23
N ARG A 6 22.62 -7.13 28.36
CA ARG A 6 23.70 -6.75 29.29
C ARG A 6 23.29 -7.05 30.74
N ASN A 7 24.22 -7.53 31.54
CA ASN A 7 24.02 -7.88 32.95
C ASN A 7 22.95 -8.96 33.21
N SER A 8 22.59 -9.77 32.21
CA SER A 8 21.66 -10.89 32.37
C SER A 8 22.31 -12.13 33.00
N GLY A 9 23.64 -12.25 32.95
CA GLY A 9 24.35 -13.47 33.35
C GLY A 9 24.16 -14.65 32.39
N ILE A 10 23.42 -14.46 31.30
CA ILE A 10 23.09 -15.49 30.31
C ILE A 10 23.70 -15.06 28.96
N ILE A 11 24.42 -15.98 28.32
CA ILE A 11 24.93 -15.77 26.97
C ILE A 11 23.76 -16.00 26.01
N GLY A 12 23.28 -14.93 25.37
CA GLY A 12 22.26 -15.03 24.34
C GLY A 12 22.72 -15.89 23.16
N GLY A 13 21.78 -16.45 22.42
CA GLY A 13 22.11 -17.35 21.31
C GLY A 13 20.90 -17.96 20.61
N ARG A 14 21.13 -19.11 19.99
CA ARG A 14 20.07 -19.87 19.32
C ARG A 14 19.37 -20.78 20.34
N PHE A 15 18.11 -20.49 20.64
CA PHE A 15 17.30 -21.36 21.51
C PHE A 15 17.05 -22.74 20.87
N LEU A 16 16.68 -22.76 19.59
CA LEU A 16 16.38 -23.98 18.85
C LEU A 16 16.94 -23.89 17.43
N SER A 17 17.51 -24.99 16.92
CA SER A 17 17.86 -25.14 15.50
C SER A 17 16.62 -25.22 14.62
N PRO A 18 16.70 -24.86 13.33
CA PRO A 18 15.58 -25.05 12.40
C PRO A 18 15.14 -26.52 12.42
N THR A 19 13.96 -26.79 12.96
CA THR A 19 13.44 -28.15 13.18
C THR A 19 11.92 -28.08 13.13
N LEU A 20 11.30 -29.12 12.57
CA LEU A 20 9.84 -29.24 12.55
C LEU A 20 9.34 -29.52 13.97
N VAL A 21 8.39 -28.71 14.43
CA VAL A 21 7.88 -28.79 15.81
C VAL A 21 6.52 -29.49 15.83
N PRO A 22 6.39 -30.64 16.53
CA PRO A 22 5.12 -31.32 16.68
C PRO A 22 4.21 -30.60 17.69
N LYS A 23 2.90 -30.66 17.47
CA LYS A 23 1.88 -30.20 18.42
C LYS A 23 1.88 -31.09 19.67
N PRO A 24 1.58 -30.53 20.86
CA PRO A 24 1.49 -31.30 22.08
C PRO A 24 0.36 -32.33 21.99
N GLY A 25 0.60 -33.54 22.52
CA GLY A 25 -0.43 -34.59 22.57
C GLY A 25 -0.67 -35.34 21.25
N THR A 26 0.21 -35.17 20.26
CA THR A 26 0.17 -35.95 19.01
C THR A 26 0.84 -37.32 19.16
N ASP A 27 0.43 -38.27 18.31
CA ASP A 27 0.99 -39.61 18.32
C ASP A 27 2.46 -39.62 17.89
N PRO A 28 3.37 -40.31 18.60
CA PRO A 28 4.79 -40.38 18.23
C PRO A 28 5.05 -40.99 16.84
N SER A 29 4.12 -41.83 16.36
CA SER A 29 4.25 -42.48 15.04
C SER A 29 3.74 -41.61 13.88
N ASN A 30 2.90 -40.61 14.16
CA ASN A 30 2.35 -39.72 13.15
C ASN A 30 2.14 -38.32 13.74
N PRO A 31 3.24 -37.57 13.99
CA PRO A 31 3.16 -36.27 14.63
C PRO A 31 2.47 -35.25 13.71
N GLU A 32 1.52 -34.51 14.26
CA GLU A 32 0.96 -33.31 13.61
C GLU A 32 1.86 -32.11 13.93
N TYR A 33 2.20 -31.32 12.92
CA TYR A 33 3.09 -30.16 13.06
C TYR A 33 2.31 -28.86 13.16
N TYR A 34 2.91 -27.85 13.78
CA TYR A 34 2.36 -26.50 13.74
C TYR A 34 2.31 -25.96 12.31
N THR A 35 1.21 -25.29 12.02
CA THR A 35 0.92 -24.67 10.73
C THR A 35 0.87 -23.14 10.87
N PRO A 36 0.92 -22.38 9.76
CA PRO A 36 0.76 -20.93 9.82
C PRO A 36 -0.57 -20.47 10.45
N ALA A 37 -1.60 -21.32 10.43
CA ALA A 37 -2.88 -21.07 11.11
C ALA A 37 -2.75 -21.02 12.63
N ASP A 38 -1.76 -21.71 13.21
CA ASP A 38 -1.52 -21.73 14.66
C ASP A 38 -0.70 -20.51 15.14
N ILE A 39 -0.21 -19.66 14.22
CA ILE A 39 0.75 -18.58 14.49
C ILE A 39 0.04 -17.22 14.37
N TYR A 40 -0.51 -16.73 15.47
CA TYR A 40 -1.15 -15.41 15.57
C TYR A 40 -0.76 -14.66 16.85
N ILE A 41 -1.02 -13.36 16.92
CA ILE A 41 -0.67 -12.54 18.09
C ILE A 41 -1.52 -12.95 19.29
N GLY A 42 -0.86 -13.30 20.39
CA GLY A 42 -1.45 -13.86 21.59
C GLY A 42 -1.50 -15.39 21.62
N ALA A 43 -1.14 -16.08 20.54
CA ALA A 43 -1.10 -17.54 20.51
C ALA A 43 -0.07 -18.10 21.49
N VAL A 44 -0.40 -19.22 22.13
CA VAL A 44 0.48 -19.97 23.02
C VAL A 44 0.97 -21.22 22.33
N LEU A 45 2.26 -21.28 22.01
CA LEU A 45 2.90 -22.42 21.37
C LEU A 45 3.68 -23.24 22.39
N VAL A 46 3.45 -24.56 22.40
CA VAL A 46 4.22 -25.50 23.22
C VAL A 46 5.27 -26.15 22.33
N VAL A 47 6.55 -25.87 22.61
CA VAL A 47 7.71 -26.36 21.87
C VAL A 47 8.64 -27.06 22.85
N PHE A 48 8.80 -28.38 22.74
CA PHE A 48 9.63 -29.19 23.63
C PHE A 48 9.41 -28.90 25.14
N HIS A 49 8.15 -28.88 25.58
CA HIS A 49 7.73 -28.57 26.96
C HIS A 49 7.92 -27.10 27.42
N HIS A 50 8.42 -26.24 26.54
CA HIS A 50 8.47 -24.79 26.77
C HIS A 50 7.25 -24.12 26.15
N ARG A 51 6.67 -23.16 26.87
CA ARG A 51 5.52 -22.37 26.40
C ARG A 51 5.98 -21.01 25.92
N PHE A 52 5.69 -20.69 24.68
CA PHE A 52 5.97 -19.41 24.05
C PHE A 52 4.67 -18.68 23.76
N ILE A 53 4.67 -17.37 23.99
CA ILE A 53 3.55 -16.50 23.62
C ILE A 53 4.04 -15.62 22.49
N ILE A 54 3.30 -15.59 21.38
CA ILE A 54 3.59 -14.67 20.28
C ILE A 54 3.11 -13.28 20.69
N THR A 55 4.04 -12.39 21.00
CA THR A 55 3.72 -11.04 21.49
C THR A 55 3.59 -10.00 20.38
N GLY A 56 4.09 -10.29 19.18
CA GLY A 56 4.10 -9.36 18.07
C GLY A 56 4.59 -9.99 16.76
N ALA A 57 4.41 -9.25 15.68
CA ALA A 57 4.91 -9.56 14.35
C ALA A 57 5.57 -8.32 13.73
N ASP A 58 6.32 -8.52 12.65
CA ASP A 58 6.93 -7.46 11.84
C ASP A 58 6.06 -7.12 10.61
N LEU A 59 6.24 -5.94 10.02
CA LEU A 59 5.46 -5.47 8.88
C LEU A 59 5.57 -6.41 7.67
N PHE A 60 6.75 -7.00 7.47
CA PHE A 60 6.95 -8.01 6.43
C PHE A 60 6.04 -9.22 6.61
N VAL A 61 5.83 -9.67 7.85
CA VAL A 61 4.96 -10.82 8.16
C VAL A 61 3.52 -10.51 7.76
N HIS A 62 3.03 -9.31 8.07
CA HIS A 62 1.70 -8.88 7.66
C HIS A 62 1.53 -8.87 6.14
N ARG A 63 2.47 -8.24 5.41
CA ARG A 63 2.45 -8.19 3.94
C ARG A 63 2.52 -9.57 3.31
N TYR A 64 3.33 -10.47 3.88
CA TYR A 64 3.43 -11.84 3.42
C TYR A 64 2.12 -12.61 3.63
N ALA A 65 1.48 -12.43 4.79
CA ALA A 65 0.20 -13.08 5.08
C ALA A 65 -0.93 -12.56 4.18
N GLU A 66 -1.00 -11.25 3.90
CA GLU A 66 -1.95 -10.68 2.94
C GLU A 66 -1.75 -11.20 1.51
N ALA A 67 -0.49 -11.42 1.09
CA ALA A 67 -0.17 -11.90 -0.26
C ALA A 67 -0.41 -13.42 -0.46
N ASN A 68 -0.57 -14.21 0.61
CA ASN A 68 -0.71 -15.67 0.55
C ASN A 68 -1.96 -16.16 1.31
N PRO A 69 -3.18 -15.77 0.90
CA PRO A 69 -4.42 -16.15 1.59
C PRO A 69 -4.69 -17.66 1.58
N GLU A 70 -4.05 -18.43 0.71
CA GLU A 70 -4.16 -19.89 0.66
C GLU A 70 -3.44 -20.59 1.83
N LYS A 71 -2.46 -19.92 2.45
CA LYS A 71 -1.67 -20.47 3.57
C LYS A 71 -2.16 -19.99 4.93
N PHE A 72 -2.78 -18.82 4.99
CA PHE A 72 -3.20 -18.17 6.22
C PHE A 72 -4.72 -18.02 6.26
N PRO A 73 -5.39 -18.49 7.31
CA PRO A 73 -6.81 -18.21 7.47
C PRO A 73 -7.02 -16.69 7.67
N PRO A 74 -8.17 -16.15 7.24
CA PRO A 74 -8.43 -14.70 7.30
C PRO A 74 -8.35 -14.16 8.73
N GLU A 75 -8.74 -14.96 9.72
CA GLU A 75 -8.68 -14.61 11.14
C GLU A 75 -7.27 -14.26 11.62
N VAL A 76 -6.25 -14.98 11.11
CA VAL A 76 -4.84 -14.74 11.48
C VAL A 76 -4.34 -13.44 10.83
N VAL A 77 -4.72 -13.20 9.57
CA VAL A 77 -4.36 -11.96 8.86
C VAL A 77 -4.95 -10.74 9.57
N ASP A 78 -6.23 -10.82 9.96
CA ASP A 78 -6.93 -9.76 10.69
C ASP A 78 -6.36 -9.53 12.08
N ASN A 79 -6.00 -10.61 12.80
CA ASN A 79 -5.34 -10.52 14.09
C ASN A 79 -4.01 -9.74 13.98
N ILE A 80 -3.17 -10.07 12.99
CA ILE A 80 -1.91 -9.38 12.74
C ILE A 80 -2.17 -7.92 12.34
N ARG A 81 -3.14 -7.67 11.46
CA ARG A 81 -3.52 -6.32 11.01
C ARG A 81 -3.93 -5.44 12.19
N ASN A 82 -4.78 -5.95 13.08
CA ASN A 82 -5.23 -5.24 14.28
C ASN A 82 -4.07 -4.91 15.22
N TYR A 83 -3.15 -5.86 15.43
CA TYR A 83 -1.94 -5.62 16.23
C TYR A 83 -1.07 -4.50 15.63
N MET A 84 -0.85 -4.49 14.30
CA MET A 84 -0.06 -3.45 13.63
C MET A 84 -0.73 -2.08 13.71
N PHE A 85 -2.06 -2.04 13.60
CA PHE A 85 -2.83 -0.81 13.75
C PHE A 85 -2.68 -0.22 15.16
N CYS A 86 -2.84 -1.05 16.19
CA CYS A 86 -2.64 -0.65 17.59
C CYS A 86 -1.21 -0.19 17.88
N LYS A 87 -0.20 -0.77 17.20
CA LYS A 87 1.20 -0.34 17.29
C LYS A 87 1.50 0.97 16.55
N GLY A 88 0.56 1.48 15.74
CA GLY A 88 0.73 2.71 14.97
C GLY A 88 1.62 2.57 13.74
N LEU A 89 2.03 1.35 13.37
CA LEU A 89 2.93 1.08 12.24
C LEU A 89 2.23 1.11 10.88
N LEU A 90 0.88 1.11 10.88
CA LEU A 90 0.05 1.09 9.67
C LEU A 90 -0.60 2.45 9.34
N LYS A 91 -0.34 3.50 10.12
CA LYS A 91 -0.93 4.83 9.89
C LYS A 91 -0.44 5.46 8.58
N ASP A 92 0.84 5.30 8.29
CA ASP A 92 1.47 5.87 7.10
C ASP A 92 0.94 5.22 5.82
N ASP A 93 0.69 3.91 5.82
CA ASP A 93 0.17 3.17 4.66
C ASP A 93 -1.30 3.56 4.35
N ILE A 94 -2.11 3.87 5.37
CA ILE A 94 -3.49 4.34 5.18
C ILE A 94 -3.48 5.77 4.62
N GLU A 95 -2.69 6.67 5.20
CA GLU A 95 -2.56 8.04 4.69
C GLU A 95 -2.02 8.07 3.27
N LEU A 96 -0.99 7.26 2.96
CA LEU A 96 -0.42 7.17 1.63
C LEU A 96 -1.44 6.70 0.61
N ARG A 97 -2.19 5.62 0.91
CA ARG A 97 -3.28 5.13 0.05
C ARG A 97 -4.39 6.17 -0.12
N SER A 98 -4.69 6.93 0.94
CA SER A 98 -5.71 8.00 0.89
C SER A 98 -5.26 9.16 0.00
N LYS A 99 -3.99 9.55 0.09
CA LYS A 99 -3.37 10.60 -0.75
C LYS A 99 -3.33 10.17 -2.21
N GLN A 100 -2.91 8.93 -2.49
CA GLN A 100 -2.87 8.36 -3.84
C GLN A 100 -4.26 8.32 -4.48
N LYS A 101 -5.27 7.79 -3.77
CA LYS A 101 -6.66 7.78 -4.27
C LYS A 101 -7.21 9.18 -4.53
N ALA A 102 -6.87 10.15 -3.67
CA ALA A 102 -7.29 11.54 -3.87
C ALA A 102 -6.58 12.20 -5.05
N GLU A 103 -5.32 11.86 -5.33
CA GLU A 103 -4.59 12.31 -6.52
C GLU A 103 -5.13 11.68 -7.80
N GLU A 104 -5.41 10.37 -7.80
CA GLU A 104 -6.04 9.65 -8.91
C GLU A 104 -7.41 10.26 -9.26
N GLN A 105 -8.26 10.51 -8.26
CA GLN A 105 -9.56 11.16 -8.48
C GLN A 105 -9.43 12.57 -9.06
N ARG A 106 -8.44 13.37 -8.62
CA ARG A 106 -8.18 14.71 -9.17
C ARG A 106 -7.65 14.66 -10.60
N GLU A 107 -6.88 13.64 -10.95
CA GLU A 107 -6.42 13.37 -12.32
C GLU A 107 -7.63 13.04 -13.21
N GLU A 108 -8.48 12.12 -12.76
CA GLU A 108 -9.71 11.72 -13.44
C GLU A 108 -10.65 12.92 -13.64
N GLU A 109 -10.90 13.74 -12.61
CA GLU A 109 -11.70 14.95 -12.69
C GLU A 109 -11.12 15.98 -13.69
N ARG A 110 -9.79 16.15 -13.72
CA ARG A 110 -9.12 17.02 -14.71
C ARG A 110 -9.28 16.52 -16.13
N ASP A 111 -9.09 15.23 -16.35
CA ASP A 111 -9.21 14.61 -17.68
C ASP A 111 -10.65 14.67 -18.17
N GLN A 112 -11.62 14.43 -17.28
CA GLN A 112 -13.04 14.52 -17.57
C GLN A 112 -13.46 15.94 -18.01
N MET A 113 -12.95 16.97 -17.32
CA MET A 113 -13.16 18.38 -17.70
C MET A 113 -12.53 18.76 -19.06
N CYS A 114 -11.44 18.12 -19.47
CA CYS A 114 -10.84 18.35 -20.79
C CYS A 114 -11.66 17.72 -21.93
N THR A 115 -12.40 16.63 -21.66
CA THR A 115 -13.28 15.98 -22.66
C THR A 115 -14.56 16.76 -22.91
N GLU A 116 -15.14 17.41 -21.89
CA GLU A 116 -16.36 18.23 -22.04
C GLU A 116 -16.09 19.55 -22.78
N ASN A 117 -14.88 20.13 -22.65
CA ASN A 117 -14.47 21.34 -23.37
C ASN A 117 -14.03 21.09 -24.82
N ASN A 118 -14.04 19.84 -25.28
CA ASN A 118 -13.79 19.46 -26.68
C ASN A 118 -15.05 18.91 -27.37
N SER A 119 -16.23 19.36 -26.92
CA SER A 119 -17.46 19.21 -27.70
C SER A 119 -17.36 20.09 -28.96
N PRO A 120 -17.53 19.54 -30.19
CA PRO A 120 -17.35 20.26 -31.45
C PRO A 120 -18.56 21.17 -31.77
N HIS A 121 -19.02 21.96 -30.80
CA HIS A 121 -20.12 22.91 -30.98
C HIS A 121 -19.60 24.35 -31.00
N CYS A 122 -18.69 24.62 -31.93
CA CYS A 122 -18.50 25.97 -32.48
C CYS A 122 -18.17 25.86 -33.98
N ALA A 123 -18.94 25.03 -34.71
CA ALA A 123 -19.05 25.10 -36.15
C ALA A 123 -20.32 25.91 -36.48
N ILE A 124 -20.19 27.25 -36.54
CA ILE A 124 -21.12 28.04 -37.34
C ILE A 124 -20.39 28.32 -38.65
N GLU A 125 -20.97 27.77 -39.71
CA GLU A 125 -20.49 27.77 -41.08
C GLU A 125 -20.24 29.19 -41.60
N ALA A 126 -19.01 29.46 -42.05
CA ALA A 126 -18.72 30.63 -42.88
C ALA A 126 -18.84 30.21 -44.35
N ALA A 127 -19.99 30.55 -44.96
CA ALA A 127 -20.14 30.58 -46.42
C ALA A 127 -20.02 32.04 -46.94
N PRO A 128 -19.66 32.25 -48.22
CA PRO A 128 -18.85 33.39 -48.66
C PRO A 128 -19.64 34.53 -49.33
N GLY A 129 -19.09 35.75 -49.25
CA GLY A 129 -19.32 36.82 -50.23
C GLY A 129 -19.90 38.13 -49.68
N GLY A 130 -19.27 39.26 -50.06
CA GLY A 130 -19.95 40.56 -50.14
C GLY A 130 -19.29 41.75 -49.45
N GLU A 131 -18.40 42.42 -50.20
CA GLU A 131 -18.20 43.89 -50.28
C GLU A 131 -17.69 44.70 -49.06
N CYS A 132 -16.48 45.27 -49.24
CA CYS A 132 -15.97 46.40 -48.47
C CYS A 132 -16.47 47.72 -49.10
N PRO A 133 -16.98 48.69 -48.31
CA PRO A 133 -16.99 50.09 -48.72
C PRO A 133 -15.79 50.87 -48.18
N ASP A 134 -15.31 51.74 -49.06
CA ASP A 134 -14.11 52.57 -49.02
C ASP A 134 -13.99 53.61 -47.89
N ALA A 135 -12.74 54.04 -47.72
CA ALA A 135 -12.15 54.98 -46.78
C ALA A 135 -12.70 56.44 -46.85
N PRO A 136 -12.15 57.39 -46.06
CA PRO A 136 -10.96 58.09 -46.57
C PRO A 136 -9.88 58.52 -45.55
N SER A 137 -8.64 58.31 -46.01
CA SER A 137 -7.37 59.06 -45.86
C SER A 137 -7.19 60.12 -44.76
N LYS A 138 -5.97 60.14 -44.19
CA LYS A 138 -4.98 61.18 -44.53
C LYS A 138 -3.54 60.74 -44.19
N LYS A 139 -2.65 61.08 -45.12
CA LYS A 139 -1.21 60.79 -45.16
C LYS A 139 -0.45 61.59 -44.11
N GLN A 140 0.69 61.10 -43.66
CA GLN A 140 1.97 61.77 -43.98
C GLN A 140 3.17 60.90 -43.65
N ASP A 141 4.04 60.86 -44.66
CA ASP A 141 5.32 60.20 -44.74
C ASP A 141 6.35 60.82 -43.77
N TYR A 142 7.27 60.02 -43.24
CA TYR A 142 8.65 60.47 -43.15
C TYR A 142 9.63 59.30 -43.21
N THR A 143 10.68 59.52 -43.99
CA THR A 143 11.66 58.57 -44.50
C THR A 143 12.85 58.37 -43.57
N ASP A 144 13.42 57.18 -43.71
CA ASP A 144 14.76 56.69 -43.40
C ASP A 144 15.91 57.70 -43.57
N THR A 145 16.86 57.79 -42.62
CA THR A 145 18.28 58.08 -42.91
C THR A 145 19.22 57.70 -41.75
N LYS A 146 20.19 56.84 -42.10
CA LYS A 146 21.58 56.72 -41.62
C LYS A 146 21.92 55.87 -40.39
#